data_AF-A0A4D8QG42-F1
#
_entry.id   AF-A0A4D8QG42-F1
#
_cell.length_a   1.000
_cell.length_b   1.000
_cell.length_c   1.000
_cell.angle_alpha   90.00
_cell.angle_beta   90.00
_cell.angle_gamma   90.00
#
_symmetry.space_group_name_H-M   'P 1'
#
loop_
_entity.id
_entity.type
_entity.pdbx_description
1 polymer ?
#
loop_
_entity_poly.entity_id
_entity_poly.type
_entity_poly.pdbx_seq_one_letter_code
_entity_poly.pdbx_strand_id
1 'polypeptide(L)'
;MREHLLDREELSNFRDKLLERWRRKWGIVESKLVRKPSEDEMIGLGQDLYEKICDECVPIREVSEPFLTQGSYHILADSGKIGWHPTYKKKMQEARRTAKDDTDAALG
;
A
#
# COMPACT_ATOMS: atom_id res chain seq x y z
N MET A 1 27.30 22.94 7.87
CA MET A 1 26.10 22.36 8.54
C MET A 1 25.96 20.96 7.98
N ARG A 2 26.14 19.90 8.78
CA ARG A 2 25.91 18.54 8.29
C ARG A 2 24.42 18.34 8.24
N GLU A 3 23.85 18.27 7.05
CA GLU A 3 22.49 17.83 6.87
C GLU A 3 22.42 16.40 7.41
N HIS A 4 21.69 16.19 8.51
CA HIS A 4 21.53 14.88 9.13
C HIS A 4 20.69 14.02 8.19
N LEU A 5 21.34 13.36 7.21
CA LEU A 5 20.72 12.30 6.43
C LEU A 5 20.01 11.33 7.38
N LEU A 6 18.78 10.98 7.04
CA LEU A 6 18.07 9.90 7.71
C LEU A 6 18.92 8.63 7.57
N ASP A 7 19.16 7.95 8.69
CA ASP A 7 19.85 6.67 8.63
C ASP A 7 18.90 5.61 8.05
N ARG A 8 19.47 4.58 7.42
CA ARG A 8 18.70 3.47 6.85
C ARG A 8 17.85 2.76 7.89
N GLU A 9 18.33 2.67 9.12
CA GLU A 9 17.56 2.07 10.23
C GLU A 9 16.30 2.89 10.54
N GLU A 10 16.41 4.22 10.59
CA GLU A 10 15.27 5.09 10.86
C GLU A 10 14.24 5.04 9.74
N LEU A 11 14.69 5.01 8.48
CA LEU A 11 13.80 4.86 7.34
C LEU A 11 13.11 3.49 7.36
N SER A 12 13.81 2.43 7.76
CA SER A 12 13.19 1.10 7.94
C SER A 12 12.16 1.12 9.06
N ASN A 13 12.50 1.69 10.22
CA ASN A 13 11.59 1.80 11.35
C ASN A 13 10.34 2.62 11.00
N PHE A 14 10.50 3.69 10.23
CA PHE A 14 9.38 4.47 9.72
C PHE A 14 8.49 3.64 8.79
N ARG A 15 9.09 2.92 7.84
CA ARG A 15 8.36 2.02 6.94
C ARG A 15 7.61 0.93 7.70
N ASP A 16 8.23 0.33 8.71
CA ASP A 16 7.61 -0.74 9.51
C ASP A 16 6.41 -0.21 10.31
N LYS A 17 6.52 1.01 10.85
CA LYS A 17 5.40 1.74 11.47
C LYS A 17 4.24 2.00 10.50
N LEU A 18 4.52 2.30 9.23
CA LEU A 18 3.47 2.47 8.21
C LEU A 18 2.81 1.13 7.87
N LEU A 19 3.61 0.07 7.70
CA LEU A 19 3.10 -1.28 7.43
C LEU A 19 2.19 -1.78 8.55
N GLU A 20 2.59 -1.58 9.81
CA GLU A 20 1.79 -2.01 10.96
C GLU A 20 0.45 -1.26 11.01
N ARG A 21 0.44 0.05 10.78
CA ARG A 21 -0.80 0.84 10.71
C ARG A 21 -1.72 0.36 9.60
N TRP A 22 -1.18 0.19 8.40
CA TRP A 22 -1.94 -0.35 7.29
C TRP A 22 -2.54 -1.71 7.63
N ARG A 23 -1.77 -2.63 8.25
CA ARG A 23 -2.28 -3.94 8.69
C ARG A 23 -3.44 -3.84 9.67
N ARG A 24 -3.39 -2.93 10.64
CA ARG A 24 -4.49 -2.73 11.60
C ARG A 24 -5.77 -2.28 10.90
N LYS A 25 -5.67 -1.31 9.99
CA LYS A 25 -6.82 -0.83 9.21
C LYS A 25 -7.33 -1.91 8.25
N TRP A 26 -6.41 -2.67 7.65
CA TRP A 26 -6.73 -3.82 6.81
C TRP A 26 -7.55 -4.87 7.56
N GLY A 27 -7.16 -5.22 8.79
CA GLY A 27 -7.93 -6.18 9.60
C GLY A 27 -9.38 -5.74 9.84
N ILE A 28 -9.61 -4.43 9.96
CA ILE A 28 -10.97 -3.88 10.08
C ILE A 28 -11.73 -4.04 8.75
N VAL A 29 -11.10 -3.74 7.62
CA VAL A 29 -11.69 -3.96 6.28
C VAL A 29 -12.01 -5.44 6.06
N GLU A 30 -11.09 -6.33 6.42
CA GLU A 30 -11.22 -7.77 6.29
C GLU A 30 -12.41 -8.29 7.12
N SER A 31 -12.60 -7.77 8.34
CA SER A 31 -13.76 -8.11 9.18
C SER A 31 -15.12 -7.72 8.58
N LYS A 32 -15.14 -6.74 7.67
CA LYS A 32 -16.35 -6.26 6.99
C LYS A 32 -16.64 -6.99 5.68
N LEU A 33 -15.70 -7.79 5.18
CA LEU A 33 -15.92 -8.55 3.94
C LEU A 33 -16.93 -9.66 4.19
N VAL A 34 -18.07 -9.56 3.49
CA VAL A 34 -19.05 -10.65 3.42
C VAL A 34 -18.47 -11.85 2.65
N ARG A 35 -19.10 -13.03 2.75
CA ARG A 35 -18.57 -14.28 2.15
C ARG A 35 -18.38 -14.20 0.62
N LYS A 36 -19.12 -13.33 -0.08
CA LYS A 36 -19.04 -13.07 -1.52
C LYS A 36 -19.35 -11.59 -1.79
N PRO A 37 -18.39 -10.68 -1.55
CA PRO A 37 -18.61 -9.27 -1.79
C PRO A 37 -18.65 -9.01 -3.31
N SER A 38 -19.47 -8.05 -3.73
CA SER A 38 -19.44 -7.56 -5.11
C SER A 38 -18.14 -6.80 -5.40
N GLU A 39 -17.82 -6.59 -6.68
CA GLU A 39 -16.66 -5.78 -7.05
C GLU A 39 -16.81 -4.34 -6.53
N ASP A 40 -18.01 -3.75 -6.60
CA ASP A 40 -18.28 -2.40 -6.10
C ASP A 40 -18.08 -2.29 -4.58
N GLU A 41 -18.48 -3.31 -3.82
CA GLU A 41 -18.24 -3.36 -2.37
C GLU A 41 -16.73 -3.45 -2.06
N MET A 42 -15.98 -4.25 -2.82
CA MET A 42 -14.54 -4.36 -2.65
C MET A 42 -13.80 -3.07 -3.03
N ILE A 43 -14.26 -2.37 -4.07
CA ILE A 43 -13.75 -1.04 -4.46
C ILE A 43 -14.04 -0.02 -3.36
N GLY A 44 -15.28 0.05 -2.88
CA GLY A 44 -15.68 0.97 -1.82
C GLY A 44 -14.87 0.76 -0.54
N LEU A 45 -14.68 -0.49 -0.11
CA LEU A 45 -13.84 -0.82 1.04
C LEU A 45 -12.36 -0.40 0.85
N GLY A 46 -11.84 -0.51 -0.37
CA GLY A 46 -10.49 -0.07 -0.69
C GLY A 46 -10.33 1.45 -0.71
N GLN A 47 -11.32 2.17 -1.22
CA GLN A 47 -11.37 3.63 -1.18
C GLN A 47 -11.44 4.14 0.26
N ASP A 48 -12.33 3.56 1.07
CA ASP A 48 -12.45 3.82 2.51
C ASP A 48 -11.13 3.64 3.26
N LEU A 49 -10.39 2.57 2.92
CA LEU A 49 -9.10 2.29 3.53
C LEU A 49 -8.06 3.34 3.16
N TYR A 50 -7.99 3.69 1.87
CA TYR A 50 -7.07 4.70 1.37
C TYR A 50 -7.34 6.06 2.00
N GLU A 51 -8.61 6.50 2.03
CA GLU A 51 -9.02 7.77 2.65
C GLU A 51 -8.59 7.84 4.11
N LYS A 52 -8.89 6.80 4.91
CA LYS A 52 -8.54 6.72 6.33
C LYS A 52 -7.04 6.72 6.59
N ILE A 53 -6.24 6.26 5.64
CA ILE A 53 -4.78 6.21 5.77
C ILE A 53 -4.14 7.52 5.30
N CYS A 54 -4.69 8.16 4.27
CA CYS A 54 -4.20 9.43 3.75
C CYS A 54 -4.53 10.63 4.64
N ASP A 55 -5.53 10.52 5.49
CA ASP A 55 -5.85 11.51 6.53
C ASP A 55 -4.87 11.45 7.73
N GLU A 56 -4.09 10.37 7.85
CA GLU A 56 -3.10 10.23 8.92
C GLU A 56 -1.75 10.85 8.52
N CYS A 57 -1.17 11.64 9.42
CA CYS A 57 0.20 12.11 9.31
C CYS A 57 1.09 11.36 10.32
N VAL A 58 2.01 10.53 9.81
CA VAL A 58 2.98 9.81 10.65
C VAL A 58 4.30 10.57 10.61
N PRO A 59 4.77 11.11 11.75
CA PRO A 59 6.01 11.86 11.76
C PRO A 59 7.23 10.95 11.64
N ILE A 60 8.25 11.44 10.95
CA ILE A 60 9.62 10.93 11.03
C ILE A 60 10.47 11.99 11.76
N ARG A 61 10.95 11.65 12.96
CA ARG A 61 11.59 12.63 13.87
C ARG A 61 10.66 13.83 14.11
N GLU A 62 11.09 15.04 13.75
CA GLU A 62 10.35 16.30 13.87
C GLU A 62 9.53 16.66 12.62
N VAL A 63 9.69 15.92 11.51
CA VAL A 63 8.99 16.18 10.25
C VAL A 63 7.65 15.46 10.26
N SER A 64 6.57 16.23 10.23
CA SER A 64 5.19 15.76 10.25
C SER A 64 4.43 16.27 9.04
N GLU A 65 4.91 15.90 7.85
CA GLU A 65 4.31 16.32 6.59
C GLU A 65 3.41 15.22 5.99
N PRO A 66 2.15 15.51 5.64
CA PRO A 66 1.22 14.51 5.07
C PRO A 66 1.76 13.85 3.81
N PHE A 67 2.42 14.62 2.93
CA PHE A 67 2.96 14.11 1.66
C PHE A 67 4.04 13.03 1.88
N LEU A 68 4.78 13.09 2.99
CA LEU A 68 5.80 12.08 3.30
C LEU A 68 5.14 10.73 3.61
N THR A 69 4.07 10.76 4.40
CA THR A 69 3.31 9.57 4.77
C THR A 69 2.62 8.98 3.54
N GLN A 70 1.90 9.82 2.79
CA GLN A 70 1.19 9.43 1.57
C GLN A 70 2.15 8.86 0.50
N GLY A 71 3.24 9.57 0.21
CA GLY A 71 4.25 9.12 -0.74
C GLY A 71 4.88 7.78 -0.35
N SER A 72 5.14 7.59 0.95
CA SER A 72 5.69 6.32 1.46
C SER A 72 4.71 5.16 1.32
N TYR A 73 3.40 5.41 1.51
CA TYR A 73 2.39 4.40 1.22
C TYR A 73 2.31 4.04 -0.26
N HIS A 74 2.46 5.01 -1.18
CA HIS A 74 2.54 4.71 -2.61
C HIS A 74 3.73 3.81 -2.95
N ILE A 75 4.92 4.09 -2.42
CA ILE A 75 6.11 3.24 -2.60
C ILE A 75 5.87 1.82 -2.05
N LEU A 76 5.19 1.70 -0.91
CA LEU A 76 4.83 0.40 -0.33
C LEU A 76 3.82 -0.37 -1.20
N ALA A 77 2.87 0.33 -1.83
CA ALA A 77 1.90 -0.27 -2.73
C ALA A 77 2.56 -0.74 -4.03
N ASP A 78 3.39 0.11 -4.64
CA ASP A 78 4.12 -0.22 -5.87
C ASP A 78 5.09 -1.40 -5.69
N SER A 79 5.70 -1.51 -4.51
CA SER A 79 6.53 -2.66 -4.14
C SER A 79 5.73 -3.91 -3.75
N GLY A 80 4.40 -3.85 -3.76
CA GLY A 80 3.48 -4.94 -3.43
C GLY A 80 3.48 -5.35 -1.96
N LYS A 81 4.03 -4.51 -1.06
CA LYS A 81 4.05 -4.76 0.38
C LYS A 81 2.68 -4.51 1.02
N ILE A 82 1.91 -3.58 0.46
CA ILE A 82 0.51 -3.30 0.82
C ILE A 82 -0.36 -3.33 -0.44
N GLY A 83 -1.68 -3.34 -0.24
CA GLY A 83 -2.65 -3.20 -1.31
C GLY A 83 -3.91 -2.49 -0.81
N TRP A 84 -4.61 -1.80 -1.69
CA TRP A 84 -5.84 -1.09 -1.31
C TRP A 84 -7.07 -1.96 -1.52
N HIS A 85 -7.06 -2.79 -2.57
CA HIS A 85 -8.15 -3.68 -2.90
C HIS A 85 -8.02 -5.06 -2.20
N PRO A 86 -9.11 -5.67 -1.70
CA PRO A 86 -9.10 -7.03 -1.13
C PRO A 86 -8.46 -8.09 -2.02
N THR A 87 -8.64 -7.98 -3.33
CA THR A 87 -8.03 -8.88 -4.31
C THR A 87 -6.80 -8.29 -5.00
N TYR A 88 -6.21 -7.22 -4.46
CA TYR A 88 -5.08 -6.50 -5.09
C TYR A 88 -3.93 -7.43 -5.47
N LYS A 89 -3.51 -8.32 -4.56
CA LYS A 89 -2.44 -9.30 -4.84
C LYS A 89 -2.78 -10.22 -6.01
N LYS A 90 -4.05 -10.63 -6.12
CA LYS A 90 -4.52 -11.49 -7.21
C LYS A 90 -4.49 -10.73 -8.54
N LYS A 91 -5.04 -9.51 -8.58
CA LYS A 91 -5.01 -8.64 -9.76
C LYS A 91 -3.57 -8.31 -10.22
N MET A 92 -2.65 -8.06 -9.28
CA MET A 92 -1.23 -7.83 -9.58
C MET A 92 -0.54 -9.06 -10.18
N GLN A 93 -0.87 -10.26 -9.69
CA GLN A 93 -0.33 -11.49 -10.26
C GLN A 93 -0.91 -11.77 -11.65
N GLU A 94 -2.20 -11.54 -11.84
CA GLU A 94 -2.87 -11.67 -13.15
C GLU A 94 -2.25 -10.70 -14.17
N ALA A 95 -2.11 -9.42 -13.83
CA ALA A 95 -1.48 -8.42 -14.69
C ALA A 95 -0.01 -8.74 -15.04
N ARG A 96 0.74 -9.31 -14.10
CA ARG A 96 2.12 -9.76 -14.35
C ARG A 96 2.19 -10.99 -15.25
N ARG A 97 1.18 -11.86 -15.23
CA ARG A 97 1.12 -13.06 -16.08
C ARG A 97 0.80 -12.67 -17.52
N THR A 98 -0.23 -11.84 -17.72
CA THR A 98 -0.59 -11.35 -19.06
C THR A 98 0.56 -10.62 -19.74
N ALA A 99 1.31 -9.78 -18.99
CA ALA A 99 2.49 -9.12 -19.54
C ALA A 99 3.61 -10.08 -19.96
N LYS A 100 3.72 -11.25 -19.33
CA LYS A 100 4.72 -12.26 -19.67
C LYS A 100 4.31 -13.07 -20.89
N ASP A 101 3.02 -13.43 -20.99
CA ASP A 101 2.46 -14.14 -22.14
C ASP A 101 2.53 -13.29 -23.42
N ASP A 102 2.29 -11.98 -23.31
CA ASP A 102 2.43 -11.03 -24.44
C ASP A 102 3.89 -10.85 -24.88
N THR A 103 4.85 -10.99 -23.96
CA THR A 103 6.28 -10.87 -24.28
C THR A 103 6.81 -12.12 -24.99
N ASP A 104 6.33 -13.32 -24.60
CA ASP A 104 6.71 -14.58 -25.26
C ASP A 104 6.03 -14.72 -26.63
N ALA A 105 4.82 -14.18 -26.82
CA ALA A 105 4.13 -14.17 -28.12
C ALA A 105 4.75 -13.21 -29.14
N ALA A 106 5.46 -12.16 -28.71
CA ALA A 106 6.10 -11.18 -29.59
C ALA A 106 7.50 -11.60 -30.10
N LEU A 107 8.07 -12.68 -29.56
CA LEU A 107 9.39 -13.21 -29.92
C LEU A 107 9.33 -14.57 -30.65
N GLY A 108 8.12 -15.05 -30.98
CA GLY A 108 7.85 -16.33 -31.66
C GLY A 108 7.51 -16.18 -33.13
#